data_AF-A0A090QZL3-F1
#
_entry.id   AF-A0A090QZL3-F1
#
_cell.length_a   1.000
_cell.length_b   1.000
_cell.length_c   1.000
_cell.angle_alpha   90.00
_cell.angle_beta   90.00
_cell.angle_gamma   90.00
#
_symmetry.space_group_name_H-M   'P 1'
#
loop_
_entity.id
_entity.type
_entity.pdbx_description
1 polymer ?
#
loop_
_entity_poly.entity_id
_entity_poly.type
_entity_poly.pdbx_seq_one_letter_code
_entity_poly.pdbx_strand_id
1 'polypeptide(L)'
;MDQNITILRNRVNELGVAEPLVQRQGANRIVVELPGVQDTARAKEILGATATLEFREVDSNADLGAAAAGRVPAGSEVKYTRDEVPVVLKKRVILAGSHITDASSSADEYGRPQVNISLDSEGGSKMTAFSRNNVGKLMATVFTEYKDSGKREESGKVILEKHEEVINQATIQTALGRNFRITGIDSQAEAHNLALLLRAGALIAPISIVEERTIGPSMGQQNIDMGLQAMMWGMLAVMLFTLFYYRRFGLFANVALMMNLVLIIGVMSMIPGATMTLPGIAGIVLTVGMAVDANVLIFERIREELREGRSHSMRSSKVTRTPSVPLPMRTSPL
;
A
#
# COMPACT_ATOMS: atom_id res chain seq x y z
N MET A 1 10.41 -16.14 -5.66
CA MET A 1 11.05 -14.90 -5.15
C MET A 1 10.15 -13.71 -5.38
N ASP A 2 9.67 -13.49 -6.61
CA ASP A 2 8.84 -12.31 -6.95
C ASP A 2 7.51 -12.25 -6.17
N GLN A 3 6.87 -13.39 -5.91
CA GLN A 3 5.68 -13.45 -5.05
C GLN A 3 5.97 -13.03 -3.60
N ASN A 4 7.13 -13.41 -3.03
CA ASN A 4 7.53 -12.97 -1.69
C ASN A 4 7.83 -11.46 -1.65
N ILE A 5 8.34 -10.88 -2.75
CA ILE A 5 8.55 -9.43 -2.86
C ILE A 5 7.21 -8.69 -2.82
N THR A 6 6.20 -9.18 -3.55
CA THR A 6 4.85 -8.60 -3.51
C THR A 6 4.24 -8.67 -2.11
N ILE A 7 4.37 -9.82 -1.44
CA ILE A 7 3.90 -10.01 -0.06
C ILE A 7 4.60 -9.04 0.90
N LEU A 8 5.93 -8.94 0.82
CA LEU A 8 6.69 -7.99 1.64
C LEU A 8 6.29 -6.55 1.34
N ARG A 9 6.08 -6.19 0.08
CA ARG A 9 5.61 -4.84 -0.28
C ARG A 9 4.25 -4.53 0.36
N ASN A 10 3.31 -5.47 0.32
CA ASN A 10 2.01 -5.30 0.98
C ASN A 10 2.18 -5.13 2.50
N ARG A 11 3.02 -5.95 3.14
CA ARG A 11 3.33 -5.83 4.58
C ARG A 11 3.94 -4.50 4.96
N VAL A 12 4.84 -3.98 4.13
CA VAL A 12 5.43 -2.67 4.39
C VAL A 12 4.40 -1.55 4.25
N ASN A 13 3.50 -1.63 3.28
CA ASN A 13 2.42 -0.65 3.14
C ASN A 13 1.50 -0.63 4.38
N GLU A 14 1.26 -1.79 4.99
CA GLU A 14 0.47 -1.92 6.23
C GLU A 14 1.15 -1.27 7.45
N LEU A 15 2.48 -1.07 7.42
CA LEU A 15 3.20 -0.35 8.47
C LEU A 15 2.97 1.17 8.42
N GLY A 16 2.28 1.69 7.40
CA GLY A 16 2.02 3.12 7.24
C GLY A 16 3.25 3.95 6.90
N VAL A 17 4.29 3.31 6.34
CA VAL A 17 5.55 3.95 5.98
C VAL A 17 5.38 4.70 4.66
N ALA A 18 5.85 5.96 4.61
CA ALA A 18 5.88 6.74 3.39
C ALA A 18 7.03 6.25 2.49
N GLU A 19 6.73 5.80 1.28
CA GLU A 19 7.74 5.43 0.25
C GLU A 19 8.70 4.27 0.63
N PRO A 20 8.19 3.08 0.96
CA PRO A 20 9.06 1.94 1.24
C PRO A 20 9.76 1.38 0.00
N LEU A 21 11.02 1.00 0.14
CA LEU A 21 11.76 0.32 -0.91
C LEU A 21 11.78 -1.18 -0.64
N VAL A 22 11.22 -1.99 -1.54
CA VAL A 22 11.33 -3.45 -1.50
C VAL A 22 11.90 -3.93 -2.82
N GLN A 23 13.14 -4.41 -2.79
CA GLN A 23 13.89 -4.83 -3.97
C GLN A 23 14.62 -6.15 -3.77
N ARG A 24 14.76 -6.91 -4.84
CA ARG A 24 15.58 -8.12 -4.85
C ARG A 24 17.07 -7.75 -4.86
N GLN A 25 17.85 -8.34 -3.98
CA GLN A 25 19.31 -8.23 -3.97
C GLN A 25 19.93 -9.59 -4.27
N GLY A 26 20.47 -9.76 -5.47
CA GLY A 26 21.05 -11.03 -5.92
C GLY A 26 20.03 -12.17 -6.02
N ALA A 27 20.49 -13.42 -5.86
CA ALA A 27 19.64 -14.60 -6.06
C ALA A 27 18.61 -14.81 -4.93
N ASN A 28 19.04 -14.66 -3.67
CA ASN A 28 18.31 -15.14 -2.48
C ASN A 28 18.13 -14.08 -1.37
N ARG A 29 18.33 -12.78 -1.64
CA ARG A 29 18.12 -11.72 -0.66
C ARG A 29 17.08 -10.71 -1.15
N ILE A 30 16.39 -10.09 -0.20
CA ILE A 30 15.46 -8.99 -0.42
C ILE A 30 15.92 -7.86 0.49
N VAL A 31 16.13 -6.67 -0.08
CA VAL A 31 16.40 -5.45 0.66
C VAL A 31 15.07 -4.75 0.88
N VAL A 32 14.82 -4.41 2.15
CA VAL A 32 13.65 -3.64 2.58
C VAL A 32 14.15 -2.40 3.29
N GLU A 33 13.82 -1.22 2.75
CA GLU A 33 14.13 0.07 3.37
C GLU A 33 12.83 0.72 3.86
N LEU A 34 12.83 1.09 5.13
CA LEU A 34 11.68 1.63 5.84
C LEU A 34 11.99 3.04 6.36
N PRO A 35 11.84 4.09 5.54
CA PRO A 35 12.11 5.46 5.97
C PRO A 35 11.11 5.89 7.07
N GLY A 36 11.61 6.46 8.17
CA GLY A 36 10.75 7.04 9.22
C GLY A 36 10.05 6.05 10.15
N VAL A 37 10.39 4.75 10.10
CA VAL A 37 9.92 3.78 11.11
C VAL A 37 10.55 4.09 12.46
N GLN A 38 9.70 4.37 13.45
CA GLN A 38 10.12 4.65 14.83
C GLN A 38 10.35 3.36 15.64
N ASP A 39 9.51 2.34 15.39
CA ASP A 39 9.57 1.06 16.07
C ASP A 39 10.09 -0.04 15.13
N THR A 40 11.40 -0.24 15.15
CA THR A 40 12.05 -1.27 14.33
C THR A 40 11.71 -2.68 14.80
N ALA A 41 11.38 -2.89 16.08
CA ALA A 41 11.02 -4.21 16.60
C ALA A 41 9.67 -4.66 16.04
N ARG A 42 8.67 -3.78 16.05
CA ARG A 42 7.36 -4.06 15.46
C ARG A 42 7.42 -4.27 13.95
N ALA A 43 8.24 -3.49 13.25
CA ALA A 43 8.46 -3.69 11.82
C ALA A 43 9.10 -5.07 11.54
N LYS A 44 10.04 -5.52 12.36
CA LYS A 44 10.65 -6.85 12.24
C LYS A 44 9.64 -7.96 12.46
N GLU A 45 8.78 -7.83 13.47
CA GLU A 45 7.72 -8.79 13.74
C GLU A 45 6.82 -8.95 12.51
N ILE A 46 6.32 -7.86 11.95
CA ILE A 46 5.39 -7.90 10.80
C ILE A 46 6.08 -8.39 9.51
N LEU A 47 7.33 -7.98 9.26
CA LEU A 47 8.05 -8.37 8.05
C LEU A 47 8.60 -9.80 8.14
N GLY A 48 9.05 -10.22 9.32
CA GLY A 48 9.56 -11.56 9.58
C GLY A 48 8.48 -12.60 9.86
N ALA A 49 7.26 -12.19 10.25
CA ALA A 49 6.19 -13.11 10.60
C ALA A 49 5.76 -13.96 9.40
N THR A 50 6.16 -15.22 9.37
CA THR A 50 5.68 -16.20 8.39
C THR A 50 4.37 -16.80 8.87
N ALA A 51 3.42 -15.92 9.19
CA ALA A 51 2.09 -16.29 9.63
C ALA A 51 1.33 -16.94 8.47
N THR A 52 0.92 -18.19 8.63
CA THR A 52 -0.04 -18.85 7.74
C THR A 52 -1.26 -19.26 8.53
N LEU A 53 -2.43 -19.18 7.90
CA LEU A 53 -3.67 -19.70 8.46
C LEU A 53 -4.15 -20.91 7.69
N GLU A 54 -4.70 -21.87 8.43
CA GLU A 54 -5.39 -23.02 7.88
C GLU A 54 -6.71 -23.24 8.64
N PHE A 55 -7.78 -23.42 7.88
CA PHE A 55 -9.08 -23.80 8.42
C PHE A 55 -9.20 -25.32 8.37
N ARG A 56 -9.49 -25.94 9.51
CA ARG A 56 -9.55 -27.41 9.66
C ARG A 56 -10.81 -27.83 10.42
N GLU A 57 -11.31 -29.02 10.11
CA GLU A 57 -12.47 -29.61 10.80
C GLU A 57 -12.01 -30.15 12.15
N VAL A 58 -12.74 -29.83 13.21
CA VAL A 58 -12.53 -30.42 14.54
C VAL A 58 -13.18 -31.80 14.56
N ASP A 59 -12.45 -32.80 15.05
CA ASP A 59 -12.93 -34.17 15.16
C ASP A 59 -13.68 -34.38 16.49
N SER A 60 -14.97 -34.03 16.52
CA SER A 60 -15.82 -34.15 17.71
C SER A 60 -15.98 -35.59 18.25
N ASN A 61 -15.66 -36.60 17.44
CA ASN A 61 -15.78 -38.01 17.82
C ASN A 61 -14.50 -38.55 18.48
N ALA A 62 -13.43 -37.76 18.54
CA ALA A 62 -12.18 -38.18 19.15
C ALA A 62 -12.25 -38.09 20.68
N ASP A 63 -11.73 -39.11 21.35
CA ASP A 63 -11.57 -39.11 22.80
C ASP A 63 -10.44 -38.15 23.20
N LEU A 64 -10.78 -37.06 23.88
CA LEU A 64 -9.83 -36.04 24.35
C LEU A 64 -8.81 -36.62 25.34
N GLY A 65 -9.18 -37.63 26.13
CA GLY A 65 -8.27 -38.30 27.06
C GLY A 65 -7.24 -39.17 26.35
N ALA A 66 -7.66 -39.89 25.29
CA ALA A 66 -6.74 -40.64 24.42
C ALA A 66 -5.86 -39.72 23.57
N ALA A 67 -6.41 -38.58 23.13
CA ALA A 67 -5.69 -37.56 22.38
C ALA A 67 -4.57 -36.91 23.21
N ALA A 68 -4.81 -36.64 24.50
CA ALA A 68 -3.77 -36.17 25.42
C ALA A 68 -2.61 -37.18 25.58
N ALA A 69 -2.89 -38.48 25.41
CA ALA A 69 -1.89 -39.55 25.38
C ALA A 69 -1.30 -39.80 23.96
N GLY A 70 -1.57 -38.94 22.98
CA GLY A 70 -1.05 -39.03 21.61
C GLY A 70 -1.75 -40.05 20.72
N ARG A 71 -2.85 -40.67 21.17
CA ARG A 71 -3.62 -41.66 20.40
C ARG A 71 -4.82 -40.98 19.75
N VAL A 72 -4.70 -40.69 18.45
CA VAL A 72 -5.77 -40.09 17.65
C VAL A 72 -6.25 -41.03 16.53
N PRO A 73 -7.51 -40.91 16.09
CA PRO A 73 -8.02 -41.64 14.94
C PRO A 73 -7.17 -41.43 13.69
N ALA A 74 -7.16 -42.42 12.79
CA ALA A 74 -6.47 -42.31 11.51
C ALA A 74 -7.00 -41.11 10.71
N GLY A 75 -6.10 -40.22 10.29
CA GLY A 75 -6.46 -38.98 9.58
C GLY A 75 -6.74 -37.77 10.48
N SER A 76 -6.57 -37.91 11.79
CA SER A 76 -6.63 -36.80 12.75
C SER A 76 -5.24 -36.52 13.36
N GLU A 77 -5.05 -35.32 13.90
CA GLU A 77 -3.88 -34.92 14.65
C GLU A 77 -4.27 -34.00 15.81
N VAL A 78 -3.47 -34.00 16.87
CA VAL A 78 -3.67 -33.11 18.02
C VAL A 78 -2.92 -31.82 17.76
N LYS A 79 -3.59 -30.69 17.96
CA LYS A 79 -3.00 -29.37 18.12
C LYS A 79 -3.40 -28.80 19.46
N TYR A 80 -2.70 -27.77 19.90
CA TYR A 80 -2.97 -27.13 21.18
C TYR A 80 -3.47 -25.71 20.95
N THR A 81 -4.42 -25.28 21.79
CA THR A 81 -4.77 -23.86 21.95
C THR A 81 -3.69 -23.17 22.79
N ARG A 82 -3.71 -21.83 22.83
CA ARG A 82 -2.80 -21.02 23.67
C ARG A 82 -2.78 -21.43 25.15
N ASP A 83 -3.93 -21.86 25.67
CA ASP A 83 -4.07 -22.35 27.05
C ASP A 83 -3.66 -23.83 27.22
N GLU A 84 -2.87 -24.37 26.29
CA GLU A 84 -2.41 -25.77 26.23
C GLU A 84 -3.54 -26.82 26.21
N VAL A 85 -4.74 -26.41 25.81
CA VAL A 85 -5.89 -27.32 25.65
C VAL A 85 -5.73 -28.13 24.37
N PRO A 86 -5.76 -29.47 24.41
CA PRO A 86 -5.66 -30.30 23.22
C PRO A 86 -6.95 -30.23 22.40
N VAL A 87 -6.79 -30.01 21.10
CA VAL A 87 -7.85 -29.98 20.09
C VAL A 87 -7.51 -30.99 19.00
N VAL A 88 -8.42 -31.94 18.77
CA VAL A 88 -8.23 -32.95 17.73
C VAL A 88 -8.78 -32.42 16.41
N LEU A 89 -7.92 -32.30 15.42
CA LEU A 89 -8.23 -31.77 14.09
C LEU A 89 -8.08 -32.84 13.03
N LYS A 90 -8.92 -32.80 11.99
CA LYS A 90 -8.66 -33.59 10.78
C LYS A 90 -7.41 -33.04 10.07
N LYS A 91 -6.56 -33.93 9.56
CA LYS A 91 -5.34 -33.56 8.81
C LYS A 91 -5.62 -32.83 7.49
N ARG A 92 -6.83 -32.98 6.95
CA ARG A 92 -7.25 -32.33 5.69
C ARG A 92 -7.51 -30.85 5.94
N VAL A 93 -6.75 -29.99 5.26
CA VAL A 93 -6.98 -28.54 5.23
C VAL A 93 -8.20 -28.25 4.36
N ILE A 94 -9.17 -27.52 4.92
CA ILE A 94 -10.40 -27.09 4.20
C ILE A 94 -10.08 -25.89 3.32
N LEU A 95 -9.43 -24.90 3.91
CA LEU A 95 -9.09 -23.64 3.28
C LEU A 95 -7.76 -23.15 3.85
N ALA A 96 -6.87 -22.72 2.96
CA ALA A 96 -5.61 -22.08 3.33
C ALA A 96 -5.74 -20.56 3.27
N GLY A 97 -4.95 -19.85 4.07
CA GLY A 97 -4.91 -18.38 4.10
C GLY A 97 -4.50 -17.73 2.78
N SER A 98 -3.92 -18.48 1.84
CA SER A 98 -3.62 -18.00 0.48
C SER A 98 -4.86 -17.55 -0.30
N HIS A 99 -6.04 -18.02 0.08
CA HIS A 99 -7.31 -17.62 -0.53
C HIS A 99 -7.97 -16.40 0.12
N ILE A 100 -7.32 -15.80 1.13
CA ILE A 100 -7.81 -14.58 1.78
C ILE A 100 -7.35 -13.38 0.94
N THR A 101 -8.30 -12.60 0.46
CA THR A 101 -8.02 -11.38 -0.32
C THR A 101 -8.00 -10.14 0.56
N ASP A 102 -8.78 -10.14 1.64
CA ASP A 102 -8.86 -9.02 2.58
C ASP A 102 -9.30 -9.52 3.97
N ALA A 103 -8.88 -8.79 5.00
CA ALA A 103 -9.28 -9.03 6.37
C ALA A 103 -9.38 -7.69 7.13
N SER A 104 -10.44 -7.48 7.89
CA SER A 104 -10.63 -6.24 8.66
C SER A 104 -11.07 -6.53 10.09
N SER A 105 -10.49 -5.81 11.05
CA SER A 105 -10.93 -5.83 12.44
C SER A 105 -12.20 -5.01 12.60
N SER A 106 -13.22 -5.56 13.24
CA SER A 106 -14.50 -4.92 13.51
C SER A 106 -14.96 -5.31 14.93
N ALA A 107 -16.04 -4.70 15.41
CA ALA A 107 -16.71 -5.12 16.62
C ALA A 107 -18.13 -5.57 16.25
N ASP A 108 -18.66 -6.55 16.97
CA ASP A 108 -20.07 -6.96 16.83
C ASP A 108 -21.02 -5.94 17.48
N GLU A 109 -22.32 -6.20 17.41
CA GLU A 109 -23.37 -5.35 17.97
C GLU A 109 -23.29 -5.20 19.50
N TYR A 110 -22.53 -6.07 20.17
CA TYR A 110 -22.27 -6.08 21.61
C TYR A 110 -20.88 -5.52 21.97
N GLY A 111 -20.15 -4.98 21.00
CA GLY A 111 -18.81 -4.43 21.19
C GLY A 111 -17.70 -5.48 21.31
N ARG A 112 -17.97 -6.76 21.00
CA ARG A 112 -16.97 -7.82 21.02
C ARG A 112 -16.11 -7.77 19.75
N PRO A 113 -14.78 -7.90 19.86
CA PRO A 113 -13.91 -7.85 18.70
C PRO A 113 -14.13 -9.06 17.78
N GLN A 114 -14.11 -8.81 16.48
CA GLN A 114 -14.24 -9.81 15.43
C GLN A 114 -13.33 -9.45 14.25
N VAL A 115 -12.95 -10.45 13.46
CA VAL A 115 -12.22 -10.23 12.19
C VAL A 115 -13.09 -10.69 11.04
N ASN A 116 -13.44 -9.76 10.15
CA ASN A 116 -14.13 -10.06 8.91
C ASN A 116 -13.10 -10.52 7.87
N ILE A 117 -13.35 -11.64 7.21
CA ILE A 117 -12.50 -12.22 6.19
C ILE A 117 -13.26 -12.20 4.86
N SER A 118 -12.57 -11.76 3.81
CA SER A 118 -13.01 -11.86 2.43
C SER A 118 -12.10 -12.81 1.67
N LEU A 119 -12.70 -13.76 0.95
CA LEU A 119 -11.99 -14.74 0.15
C LEU A 119 -11.99 -14.38 -1.35
N ASP A 120 -11.09 -15.02 -2.08
CA ASP A 120 -11.17 -15.10 -3.54
C ASP A 120 -12.34 -16.01 -3.99
N SER A 121 -12.53 -16.11 -5.31
CA SER A 121 -13.61 -16.93 -5.86
C SER A 121 -13.43 -18.43 -5.57
N GLU A 122 -12.20 -18.94 -5.63
CA GLU A 122 -11.91 -20.36 -5.46
C GLU A 122 -12.11 -20.79 -4.00
N GLY A 123 -11.55 -20.02 -3.06
CA GLY A 123 -11.68 -20.18 -1.63
C GLY A 123 -13.12 -20.04 -1.16
N GLY A 124 -13.87 -19.08 -1.71
CA GLY A 124 -15.31 -18.95 -1.46
C GLY A 124 -16.09 -20.21 -1.85
N SER A 125 -15.80 -20.79 -3.02
CA SER A 125 -16.42 -22.05 -3.46
C SER A 125 -16.03 -23.24 -2.58
N LYS A 126 -14.75 -23.39 -2.21
CA LYS A 126 -14.27 -24.43 -1.28
C LYS A 126 -14.95 -24.33 0.08
N MET A 127 -15.00 -23.13 0.64
CA MET A 127 -15.63 -22.85 1.93
C MET A 127 -17.15 -23.12 1.89
N THR A 128 -17.83 -22.73 0.82
CA THR A 128 -19.27 -22.98 0.63
C THR A 128 -19.56 -24.49 0.54
N ALA A 129 -18.76 -25.23 -0.25
CA ALA A 129 -18.92 -26.66 -0.43
C ALA A 129 -18.69 -27.44 0.88
N PHE A 130 -17.72 -27.01 1.68
CA PHE A 130 -17.45 -27.61 2.98
C PHE A 130 -18.53 -27.28 4.01
N SER A 131 -18.80 -25.99 4.24
CA SER A 131 -19.71 -25.53 5.29
C SER A 131 -21.15 -26.01 5.09
N ARG A 132 -21.64 -26.11 3.85
CA ARG A 132 -22.99 -26.60 3.54
C ARG A 132 -23.27 -28.02 4.07
N ASN A 133 -22.25 -28.88 4.07
CA ASN A 133 -22.38 -30.28 4.51
C ASN A 133 -21.98 -30.48 5.99
N ASN A 134 -21.52 -29.41 6.65
CA ASN A 134 -20.92 -29.48 7.99
C ASN A 134 -21.53 -28.43 8.94
N VAL A 135 -22.76 -27.99 8.69
CA VAL A 135 -23.52 -27.13 9.61
C VAL A 135 -23.69 -27.84 10.95
N GLY A 136 -23.41 -27.13 12.04
CA GLY A 136 -23.42 -27.63 13.41
C GLY A 136 -22.10 -28.26 13.86
N LYS A 137 -21.13 -28.48 12.96
CA LYS A 137 -19.79 -28.95 13.34
C LYS A 137 -18.86 -27.80 13.70
N LEU A 138 -17.83 -28.12 14.48
CA LEU A 138 -16.77 -27.21 14.88
C LEU A 138 -15.69 -27.11 13.78
N MET A 139 -15.27 -25.88 13.51
CA MET A 139 -14.14 -25.55 12.63
C MET A 139 -13.09 -24.83 13.46
N ALA A 140 -11.85 -25.30 13.37
CA ALA A 140 -10.70 -24.67 14.00
C ALA A 140 -9.95 -23.82 12.98
N THR A 141 -9.42 -22.71 13.48
CA THR A 141 -8.45 -21.89 12.76
C THR A 141 -7.09 -22.14 13.36
N VAL A 142 -6.19 -22.72 12.58
CA VAL A 142 -4.81 -23.02 12.97
C VAL A 142 -3.92 -21.90 12.46
N PHE A 143 -3.23 -21.24 13.39
CA PHE A 143 -2.20 -20.26 13.10
C PHE A 143 -0.84 -20.94 13.17
N THR A 144 -0.07 -20.80 12.11
CA THR A 144 1.30 -21.29 12.02
C THR A 144 2.24 -20.11 11.88
N GLU A 145 3.27 -20.06 12.71
CA GLU A 145 4.33 -19.07 12.63
C GLU A 145 5.68 -19.77 12.70
N TYR A 146 6.70 -19.22 12.04
CA TYR A 146 8.07 -19.67 12.23
C TYR A 146 8.80 -18.63 13.07
N LYS A 147 9.29 -19.05 14.23
CA LYS A 147 10.06 -18.21 15.15
C LYS A 147 11.53 -18.55 15.06
N ASP A 148 12.38 -17.57 15.33
CA ASP A 148 13.82 -17.79 15.50
C ASP A 148 14.04 -18.70 16.72
N SER A 149 14.65 -19.86 16.50
CA SER A 149 14.97 -20.82 17.57
C SER A 149 16.13 -20.36 18.48
N GLY A 150 16.79 -19.25 18.13
CA GLY A 150 18.04 -18.79 18.73
C GLY A 150 19.27 -19.62 18.33
N LYS A 151 19.07 -20.72 17.59
CA LYS A 151 20.13 -21.60 17.13
C LYS A 151 20.57 -21.21 15.72
N ARG A 152 21.87 -21.28 15.48
CA ARG A 152 22.47 -21.01 14.17
C ARG A 152 23.07 -22.29 13.61
N GLU A 153 22.83 -22.55 12.32
CA GLU A 153 23.56 -23.57 11.56
C GLU A 153 25.06 -23.21 11.47
N GLU A 154 25.92 -24.19 11.15
CA GLU A 154 27.34 -23.96 10.85
C GLU A 154 27.57 -22.95 9.71
N SER A 155 26.57 -22.77 8.84
CA SER A 155 26.54 -21.78 7.74
C SER A 155 26.25 -20.34 8.21
N GLY A 156 25.98 -20.12 9.50
CA GLY A 156 25.53 -18.85 10.05
C GLY A 156 24.05 -18.54 9.83
N LYS A 157 23.29 -19.45 9.20
CA LYS A 157 21.85 -19.33 8.97
C LYS A 157 21.06 -19.60 10.24
N VAL A 158 20.05 -18.78 10.50
CA VAL A 158 19.12 -18.95 11.63
C VAL A 158 18.24 -20.17 11.42
N ILE A 159 18.14 -21.05 12.42
CA ILE A 159 17.21 -22.17 12.42
C ILE A 159 15.85 -21.65 12.88
N LEU A 160 14.83 -21.87 12.07
CA LEU A 160 13.47 -21.43 12.36
C LEU A 160 12.65 -22.60 12.91
N GLU A 161 12.06 -22.43 14.08
CA GLU A 161 11.18 -23.40 14.72
C GLU A 161 9.73 -23.08 14.35
N LYS A 162 8.98 -24.11 13.94
CA LYS A 162 7.58 -23.99 13.55
C LYS A 162 6.69 -24.05 14.79
N HIS A 163 5.97 -22.98 15.07
CA HIS A 163 4.96 -22.90 16.11
C HIS A 163 3.58 -22.97 15.46
N GLU A 164 2.75 -23.91 15.91
CA GLU A 164 1.37 -24.07 15.45
C GLU A 164 0.44 -24.01 16.65
N GLU A 165 -0.53 -23.11 16.61
CA GLU A 165 -1.54 -22.95 17.65
C GLU A 165 -2.94 -22.86 17.06
N VAL A 166 -3.94 -23.37 17.80
CA VAL A 166 -5.35 -23.15 17.46
C VAL A 166 -5.78 -21.83 18.08
N ILE A 167 -5.99 -20.82 17.25
CA ILE A 167 -6.40 -19.48 17.70
C ILE A 167 -7.90 -19.36 17.94
N ASN A 168 -8.72 -20.23 17.33
CA ASN A 168 -10.16 -20.21 17.50
C ASN A 168 -10.81 -21.55 17.12
N GLN A 169 -11.90 -21.88 17.80
CA GLN A 169 -12.83 -22.96 17.47
C GLN A 169 -14.25 -22.37 17.37
N ALA A 170 -14.81 -22.38 16.16
CA ALA A 170 -16.13 -21.81 15.91
C ALA A 170 -17.07 -22.85 15.31
N THR A 171 -18.33 -22.85 15.75
CA THR A 171 -19.37 -23.70 15.15
C THR A 171 -19.82 -23.10 13.82
N ILE A 172 -19.89 -23.94 12.79
CA ILE A 172 -20.46 -23.55 11.50
C ILE A 172 -21.98 -23.42 11.66
N GLN A 173 -22.49 -22.20 11.78
CA GLN A 173 -23.92 -21.94 11.97
C GLN A 173 -24.72 -22.04 10.66
N THR A 174 -24.10 -21.63 9.56
CA THR A 174 -24.71 -21.57 8.22
C THR A 174 -23.66 -21.92 7.15
N ALA A 175 -24.11 -22.10 5.91
CA ALA A 175 -23.19 -22.21 4.79
C ALA A 175 -22.42 -20.89 4.63
N LEU A 176 -21.11 -20.95 4.87
CA LEU A 176 -20.19 -19.82 4.77
C LEU A 176 -19.83 -19.58 3.31
N GLY A 177 -20.11 -18.37 2.83
CA GLY A 177 -19.78 -17.95 1.47
C GLY A 177 -18.36 -17.42 1.36
N ARG A 178 -18.19 -16.44 0.48
CA ARG A 178 -16.92 -15.72 0.27
C ARG A 178 -16.53 -14.81 1.43
N ASN A 179 -17.52 -14.36 2.21
CA ASN A 179 -17.31 -13.48 3.36
C ASN A 179 -17.79 -14.19 4.61
N PHE A 180 -16.95 -14.22 5.64
CA PHE A 180 -17.30 -14.73 6.96
C PHE A 180 -16.53 -13.98 8.04
N ARG A 181 -16.89 -14.21 9.30
CA ARG A 181 -16.27 -13.53 10.45
C ARG A 181 -15.69 -14.55 11.42
N ILE A 182 -14.54 -14.22 12.01
CA ILE A 182 -13.92 -14.91 13.13
C ILE A 182 -14.30 -14.14 14.40
N THR A 183 -15.00 -14.80 15.32
CA THR A 183 -15.44 -14.27 16.62
C THR A 183 -14.64 -14.91 17.76
N GLY A 184 -14.77 -14.44 19.00
CA GLY A 184 -14.07 -15.05 20.14
C GLY A 184 -12.60 -14.65 20.24
N ILE A 185 -12.29 -13.42 19.85
CA ILE A 185 -10.97 -12.81 20.01
C ILE A 185 -10.97 -12.07 21.35
N ASP A 186 -9.86 -12.07 22.08
CA ASP A 186 -9.83 -11.55 23.46
C ASP A 186 -9.80 -10.02 23.52
N SER A 187 -9.19 -9.37 22.52
CA SER A 187 -9.05 -7.90 22.51
C SER A 187 -9.15 -7.27 21.11
N GLN A 188 -9.52 -5.98 21.07
CA GLN A 188 -9.53 -5.19 19.84
C GLN A 188 -8.13 -5.08 19.20
N ALA A 189 -7.08 -5.00 20.03
CA ALA A 189 -5.70 -4.94 19.57
C ALA A 189 -5.29 -6.25 18.89
N GLU A 190 -5.69 -7.39 19.46
CA GLU A 190 -5.44 -8.69 18.85
C GLU A 190 -6.20 -8.88 17.54
N ALA A 191 -7.48 -8.49 17.48
CA ALA A 191 -8.24 -8.53 16.24
C ALA A 191 -7.59 -7.67 15.14
N HIS A 192 -7.05 -6.50 15.51
CA HIS A 192 -6.31 -5.65 14.59
C HIS A 192 -5.03 -6.31 14.09
N ASN A 193 -4.22 -6.89 14.98
CA ASN A 193 -2.99 -7.59 14.62
C ASN A 193 -3.27 -8.82 13.75
N LEU A 194 -4.26 -9.64 14.11
CA LEU A 194 -4.68 -10.79 13.32
C LEU A 194 -5.17 -10.37 11.93
N ALA A 195 -5.98 -9.31 11.83
CA ALA A 195 -6.43 -8.78 10.54
C ALA A 195 -5.24 -8.29 9.68
N LEU A 196 -4.25 -7.63 10.29
CA LEU A 196 -3.04 -7.20 9.60
C LEU A 196 -2.24 -8.40 9.09
N LEU A 197 -2.00 -9.41 9.93
CA LEU A 197 -1.31 -10.65 9.55
C LEU A 197 -2.04 -11.40 8.43
N LEU A 198 -3.37 -11.33 8.42
CA LEU A 198 -4.20 -11.94 7.40
C LEU A 198 -4.14 -11.22 6.06
N ARG A 199 -4.25 -9.89 6.04
CA ARG A 199 -4.09 -9.07 4.82
C ARG A 199 -2.68 -9.17 4.25
N ALA A 200 -1.70 -9.21 5.14
CA ALA A 200 -0.29 -9.38 4.81
C ALA A 200 -0.02 -10.66 4.03
N GLY A 201 -0.90 -11.66 4.11
CA GLY A 201 -0.81 -12.92 3.38
C GLY A 201 0.25 -13.88 3.93
N ALA A 202 0.05 -15.15 3.64
CA ALA A 202 0.97 -16.23 3.98
C ALA A 202 2.26 -16.12 3.15
N LEU A 203 3.43 -16.05 3.81
CA LEU A 203 4.72 -16.19 3.14
C LEU A 203 4.88 -17.64 2.66
N ILE A 204 5.30 -17.80 1.40
CA ILE A 204 5.48 -19.13 0.77
C ILE A 204 6.67 -19.88 1.38
N ALA A 205 7.67 -19.13 1.83
CA ALA A 205 8.87 -19.68 2.44
C ALA A 205 9.30 -18.82 3.63
N PRO A 206 9.86 -19.44 4.68
CA PRO A 206 10.33 -18.71 5.82
C PRO A 206 11.55 -17.84 5.47
N ILE A 207 11.56 -16.60 5.95
CA ILE A 207 12.63 -15.63 5.72
C ILE A 207 13.31 -15.28 7.04
N SER A 208 14.60 -14.99 6.98
CA SER A 208 15.39 -14.53 8.13
C SER A 208 16.06 -13.21 7.79
N ILE A 209 16.21 -12.35 8.79
CA ILE A 209 16.89 -11.07 8.65
C ILE A 209 18.39 -11.34 8.71
N VAL A 210 19.08 -11.12 7.59
CA VAL A 210 20.53 -11.38 7.46
C VAL A 210 21.36 -10.21 7.96
N GLU A 211 20.91 -8.99 7.66
CA GLU A 211 21.63 -7.76 7.98
C GLU A 211 20.62 -6.66 8.28
N GLU A 212 20.93 -5.83 9.28
CA GLU A 212 20.13 -4.68 9.66
C GLU A 212 21.02 -3.44 9.64
N ARG A 213 20.50 -2.39 8.99
CA ARG A 213 21.13 -1.08 9.02
C ARG A 213 20.08 -0.01 9.22
N THR A 214 20.14 0.68 10.35
CA THR A 214 19.30 1.86 10.58
C THR A 214 19.91 3.05 9.85
N ILE A 215 19.23 3.57 8.84
CA ILE A 215 19.59 4.85 8.23
C ILE A 215 19.04 5.95 9.15
N GLY A 216 19.95 6.71 9.75
CA GLY A 216 19.58 7.77 10.68
C GLY A 216 18.77 8.88 9.99
N PRO A 217 17.85 9.56 10.72
CA PRO A 217 17.05 10.67 10.19
C PRO A 217 17.89 11.80 9.57
N SER A 218 19.15 11.94 10.00
CA SER A 218 20.08 12.97 9.54
C SER A 218 20.42 12.88 8.05
N MET A 219 20.51 11.68 7.47
CA MET A 219 20.84 11.54 6.04
C MET A 219 19.67 11.98 5.15
N GLY A 220 18.43 11.71 5.57
CA GLY A 220 17.23 12.19 4.88
C GLY A 220 17.07 13.71 5.02
N GLN A 221 17.27 14.24 6.24
CA GLN A 221 17.21 15.68 6.50
C GLN A 221 18.28 16.44 5.70
N GLN A 222 19.51 15.92 5.63
CA GLN A 222 20.58 16.53 4.83
C GLN A 222 20.21 16.63 3.35
N ASN A 223 19.57 15.60 2.78
CA ASN A 223 19.13 15.66 1.39
C ASN A 223 18.02 16.69 1.17
N ILE A 224 17.09 16.84 2.12
CA ILE A 224 16.04 17.86 2.08
C ILE A 224 16.66 19.26 2.17
N ASP A 225 17.58 19.48 3.10
CA ASP A 225 18.24 20.77 3.30
C ASP A 225 19.06 21.17 2.06
N MET A 226 19.83 20.23 1.49
CA MET A 226 20.57 20.45 0.24
C MET A 226 19.63 20.72 -0.94
N GLY A 227 18.50 20.01 -1.03
CA GLY A 227 17.48 20.22 -2.06
C GLY A 227 16.83 21.61 -1.97
N LEU A 228 16.47 22.04 -0.76
CA LEU A 228 15.93 23.38 -0.51
C LEU A 228 16.95 24.48 -0.84
N GLN A 229 18.22 24.30 -0.47
CA GLN A 229 19.28 25.23 -0.82
C GLN A 229 19.49 25.30 -2.33
N ALA A 230 19.52 24.16 -3.04
CA ALA A 230 19.66 24.11 -4.49
C ALA A 230 18.50 24.82 -5.19
N MET A 231 17.26 24.61 -4.73
CA MET A 231 16.08 25.30 -5.23
C MET A 231 16.18 26.82 -5.03
N MET A 232 16.62 27.26 -3.84
CA MET A 232 16.78 28.69 -3.53
C MET A 232 17.83 29.36 -4.42
N TRP A 233 18.99 28.73 -4.59
CA TRP A 233 20.05 29.23 -5.48
C TRP A 233 19.61 29.23 -6.95
N GLY A 234 18.94 28.18 -7.40
CA GLY A 234 18.39 28.09 -8.76
C GLY A 234 17.34 29.18 -9.03
N MET A 235 16.42 29.37 -8.10
CA MET A 235 15.40 30.42 -8.18
C MET A 235 16.04 31.81 -8.25
N LEU A 236 17.04 32.07 -7.39
CA LEU A 236 17.74 33.35 -7.36
C LEU A 236 18.50 33.61 -8.67
N ALA A 237 19.16 32.60 -9.23
CA ALA A 237 19.84 32.71 -10.52
C ALA A 237 18.85 33.04 -11.66
N VAL A 238 17.70 32.35 -11.70
CA VAL A 238 16.65 32.60 -12.69
C VAL A 238 16.05 33.99 -12.54
N MET A 239 15.74 34.43 -11.31
CA MET A 239 15.20 35.76 -11.04
C MET A 239 16.17 36.87 -11.43
N LEU A 240 17.48 36.68 -11.20
CA LEU A 240 18.50 37.63 -11.65
C LEU A 240 18.58 37.66 -13.17
N PHE A 241 18.60 36.49 -13.83
CA PHE A 241 18.64 36.38 -15.28
C PHE A 241 17.43 37.10 -15.93
N THR A 242 16.22 36.83 -15.47
CA THR A 242 14.99 37.47 -15.99
C THR A 242 14.98 38.96 -15.72
N LEU A 243 15.45 39.40 -14.55
CA LEU A 243 15.54 40.82 -14.20
C LEU A 243 16.51 41.58 -15.11
N PHE A 244 17.70 41.03 -15.36
CA PHE A 244 18.70 41.70 -16.21
C PHE A 244 18.30 41.69 -17.69
N TYR A 245 17.81 40.57 -18.21
CA TYR A 245 17.48 40.43 -19.62
C TYR A 245 16.20 41.20 -20.02
N TYR A 246 15.16 41.17 -19.18
CA TYR A 246 13.86 41.77 -19.45
C TYR A 246 13.63 43.12 -18.74
N ARG A 247 14.57 43.58 -17.89
CA ARG A 247 14.53 44.88 -17.18
C ARG A 247 13.20 45.05 -16.42
N ARG A 248 12.38 46.04 -16.81
CA ARG A 248 11.08 46.36 -16.17
C ARG A 248 10.07 45.22 -16.28
N PHE A 249 10.02 44.51 -17.41
CA PHE A 249 9.12 43.36 -17.59
C PHE A 249 9.56 42.16 -16.73
N GLY A 250 10.86 42.01 -16.51
CA GLY A 250 11.42 40.99 -15.61
C GLY A 250 10.94 41.14 -14.17
N LEU A 251 10.65 42.37 -13.71
CA LEU A 251 10.09 42.59 -12.37
C LEU A 251 8.69 41.97 -12.22
N PHE A 252 7.82 42.17 -13.21
CA PHE A 252 6.48 41.56 -13.21
C PHE A 252 6.54 40.04 -13.31
N ALA A 253 7.48 39.50 -14.11
CA ALA A 253 7.74 38.07 -14.19
C ALA A 253 8.13 37.46 -12.83
N ASN A 254 9.02 38.14 -12.11
CA ASN A 254 9.50 37.69 -10.80
C ASN A 254 8.39 37.73 -9.73
N VAL A 255 7.49 38.73 -9.77
CA VAL A 255 6.31 38.76 -8.90
C VAL A 255 5.36 37.60 -9.20
N ALA A 256 5.10 37.32 -10.48
CA ALA A 256 4.27 36.20 -10.90
C ALA A 256 4.89 34.84 -10.47
N LEU A 257 6.20 34.70 -10.61
CA LEU A 257 6.95 33.51 -10.18
C LEU A 257 6.84 33.29 -8.67
N MET A 258 7.02 34.34 -7.87
CA MET A 258 6.87 34.28 -6.41
C MET A 258 5.45 33.91 -6.01
N MET A 259 4.43 34.52 -6.63
CA MET A 259 3.04 34.16 -6.36
C MET A 259 2.74 32.71 -6.72
N ASN A 260 3.27 32.20 -7.85
CA ASN A 260 3.12 30.80 -8.23
C ASN A 260 3.71 29.87 -7.15
N LEU A 261 4.94 30.14 -6.68
CA LEU A 261 5.57 29.33 -5.63
C LEU A 261 4.76 29.35 -4.32
N VAL A 262 4.29 30.52 -3.89
CA VAL A 262 3.44 30.65 -2.69
C VAL A 262 2.14 29.86 -2.85
N LEU A 263 1.52 29.87 -4.02
CA LEU A 263 0.31 29.10 -4.30
C LEU A 263 0.58 27.58 -4.25
N ILE A 264 1.68 27.10 -4.85
CA ILE A 264 2.05 25.68 -4.79
C ILE A 264 2.25 25.21 -3.35
N ILE A 265 3.00 25.97 -2.55
CA ILE A 265 3.24 25.64 -1.13
C ILE A 265 1.94 25.73 -0.33
N GLY A 266 1.11 26.75 -0.57
CA GLY A 266 -0.19 26.90 0.09
C GLY A 266 -1.15 25.75 -0.20
N VAL A 267 -1.22 25.27 -1.44
CA VAL A 267 -2.03 24.10 -1.82
C VAL A 267 -1.48 22.82 -1.18
N MET A 268 -0.16 22.60 -1.21
CA MET A 268 0.47 21.46 -0.53
C MET A 268 0.18 21.45 0.97
N SER A 269 0.21 22.62 1.63
CA SER A 269 -0.09 22.75 3.05
C SER A 269 -1.57 22.47 3.39
N MET A 270 -2.49 22.61 2.42
CA MET A 270 -3.91 22.33 2.62
C MET A 270 -4.22 20.83 2.55
N ILE A 271 -3.38 20.03 1.89
CA ILE A 271 -3.58 18.59 1.72
C ILE A 271 -2.96 17.84 2.91
N PRO A 272 -3.76 17.23 3.81
CA PRO A 272 -3.22 16.49 4.95
C PRO A 272 -2.36 15.31 4.47
N GLY A 273 -1.12 15.22 4.95
CA GLY A 273 -0.19 14.13 4.61
C GLY A 273 0.73 14.40 3.42
N ALA A 274 0.63 15.56 2.75
CA ALA A 274 1.65 15.98 1.80
C ALA A 274 2.95 16.31 2.55
N THR A 275 3.96 15.46 2.40
CA THR A 275 5.29 15.66 3.00
C THR A 275 6.27 16.19 1.96
N MET A 276 7.17 17.09 2.37
CA MET A 276 8.18 17.65 1.49
C MET A 276 9.36 16.68 1.34
N THR A 277 9.22 15.71 0.43
CA THR A 277 10.27 14.73 0.12
C THR A 277 11.15 15.21 -1.04
N LEU A 278 12.25 14.50 -1.30
CA LEU A 278 13.18 14.79 -2.39
C LEU A 278 12.49 14.76 -3.77
N PRO A 279 11.61 13.78 -4.08
CA PRO A 279 10.74 13.84 -5.26
C PRO A 279 9.82 15.07 -5.29
N GLY A 280 9.26 15.46 -4.14
CA GLY A 280 8.43 16.65 -4.01
C GLY A 280 9.19 17.93 -4.39
N ILE A 281 10.43 18.09 -3.89
CA ILE A 281 11.32 19.21 -4.24
C ILE A 281 11.63 19.20 -5.75
N ALA A 282 11.95 18.03 -6.32
CA ALA A 282 12.21 17.90 -7.75
C ALA A 282 10.99 18.29 -8.61
N GLY A 283 9.78 17.90 -8.18
CA GLY A 283 8.52 18.29 -8.81
C GLY A 283 8.30 19.80 -8.79
N ILE A 284 8.54 20.45 -7.64
CA ILE A 284 8.46 21.92 -7.51
C ILE A 284 9.45 22.59 -8.47
N VAL A 285 10.70 22.13 -8.51
CA VAL A 285 11.74 22.68 -9.40
C VAL A 285 11.31 22.56 -10.87
N LEU A 286 10.73 21.41 -11.27
CA LEU A 286 10.21 21.20 -12.62
C LEU A 286 9.08 22.19 -12.96
N THR A 287 8.10 22.33 -12.07
CA THR A 287 6.96 23.25 -12.27
C THR A 287 7.41 24.70 -12.33
N VAL A 288 8.34 25.11 -11.45
CA VAL A 288 8.92 26.46 -11.46
C VAL A 288 9.68 26.70 -12.76
N GLY A 289 10.47 25.74 -13.24
CA GLY A 289 11.19 25.84 -14.52
C GLY A 289 10.25 26.03 -15.71
N MET A 290 9.18 25.23 -15.79
CA MET A 290 8.16 25.37 -16.83
C MET A 290 7.41 26.70 -16.75
N ALA A 291 7.10 27.18 -15.54
CA ALA A 291 6.42 28.45 -15.35
C ALA A 291 7.28 29.65 -15.82
N VAL A 292 8.60 29.58 -15.57
CA VAL A 292 9.55 30.59 -16.05
C VAL A 292 9.63 30.58 -17.56
N ASP A 293 9.75 29.40 -18.18
CA ASP A 293 9.82 29.26 -19.64
C ASP A 293 8.57 29.83 -20.32
N ALA A 294 7.37 29.49 -19.82
CA ALA A 294 6.12 30.04 -20.31
C ALA A 294 6.07 31.58 -20.21
N ASN A 295 6.53 32.15 -19.08
CA ASN A 295 6.60 33.60 -18.91
C ASN A 295 7.58 34.24 -19.90
N VAL A 296 8.75 33.62 -20.10
CA VAL A 296 9.78 34.08 -21.05
C VAL A 296 9.24 34.07 -22.49
N LEU A 297 8.58 33.00 -22.92
CA LEU A 297 7.98 32.90 -24.25
C LEU A 297 6.93 33.99 -24.49
N ILE A 298 6.07 34.25 -23.51
CA ILE A 298 5.07 35.32 -23.58
C ILE A 298 5.75 36.69 -23.72
N PHE A 299 6.81 36.96 -22.94
CA PHE A 299 7.50 38.25 -23.01
C PHE A 299 8.29 38.46 -24.30
N GLU A 300 8.95 37.42 -24.83
CA GLU A 300 9.57 37.48 -26.14
C GLU A 300 8.52 37.75 -27.22
N ARG A 301 7.37 37.07 -27.15
CA ARG A 301 6.28 37.29 -28.10
C ARG A 301 5.75 38.72 -28.05
N ILE A 302 5.52 39.27 -26.86
CA ILE A 302 5.11 40.66 -26.68
C ILE A 302 6.15 41.62 -27.27
N ARG A 303 7.45 41.34 -27.07
CA ARG A 303 8.54 42.18 -27.58
C ARG A 303 8.64 42.13 -29.10
N GLU A 304 8.43 40.96 -29.70
CA GLU A 304 8.35 40.76 -31.14
C GLU A 304 7.18 41.56 -31.73
N GLU A 305 5.97 41.44 -31.16
CA GLU A 305 4.78 42.14 -31.63
C GLU A 305 4.89 43.68 -31.47
N LEU A 306 5.54 44.15 -30.40
CA LEU A 306 5.85 45.57 -30.20
C LEU A 306 6.89 46.09 -31.21
N ARG A 307 7.88 45.27 -31.61
CA ARG A 307 8.88 45.61 -32.64
C ARG A 307 8.28 45.63 -34.04
N GLU A 308 7.34 44.73 -34.34
CA GLU A 308 6.61 44.72 -35.61
C GLU A 308 5.56 45.83 -35.74
N GLY A 309 5.37 46.66 -34.71
CA GLY A 309 4.56 47.88 -34.78
C GLY A 309 3.05 47.63 -34.94
N ARG A 310 2.54 46.45 -34.57
CA ARG A 310 1.10 46.16 -34.65
C ARG A 310 0.33 46.81 -33.50
N SER A 311 0.18 48.13 -33.58
CA SER A 311 -0.91 48.84 -32.92
C SER A 311 -2.23 48.37 -33.53
N HIS A 312 -2.97 47.51 -32.83
CA HIS A 312 -4.31 47.12 -33.23
C HIS A 312 -5.32 48.19 -32.78
N SER A 313 -5.26 49.37 -33.40
CA SER A 313 -6.37 50.32 -33.43
C SER A 313 -6.97 50.30 -34.83
N MET A 314 -8.26 49.98 -34.92
CA MET A 314 -9.12 49.99 -36.12
C MET A 314 -8.84 48.94 -37.22
N ARG A 315 -9.45 47.77 -37.06
CA ARG A 315 -10.07 47.06 -38.19
C ARG A 315 -11.47 46.54 -37.83
N SER A 316 -12.32 47.46 -37.36
CA SER A 316 -13.78 47.36 -37.55
C SER A 316 -14.15 48.30 -38.70
N SER A 317 -15.14 47.90 -39.50
CA SER A 317 -15.63 48.55 -40.73
C SER A 317 -14.82 48.31 -42.02
N LYS A 318 -14.99 47.12 -42.60
CA LYS A 318 -15.52 47.03 -43.97
C LYS A 318 -16.16 45.66 -44.16
N VAL A 319 -17.48 45.65 -44.00
CA VAL A 319 -18.36 44.67 -44.61
C VAL A 319 -18.12 44.77 -46.11
N THR A 320 -17.29 43.88 -46.66
CA THR A 320 -17.25 43.65 -48.09
C THR A 320 -18.44 42.76 -48.41
N ARG A 321 -19.48 43.38 -48.98
CA ARG A 321 -20.63 42.70 -49.57
C ARG A 321 -20.12 41.60 -50.51
N THR A 322 -20.46 40.36 -50.20
CA THR A 322 -20.45 39.26 -51.18
C THR A 322 -21.58 39.53 -52.19
N PRO A 323 -21.32 39.44 -53.52
CA PRO A 323 -22.39 39.45 -54.49
C PRO A 323 -23.12 38.10 -54.45
N SER A 324 -24.45 38.17 -54.41
CA SER A 324 -25.38 37.05 -54.43
C SER A 324 -25.21 36.18 -55.69
N VAL A 325 -24.92 34.90 -55.49
CA VAL A 325 -25.07 33.86 -56.51
C VAL A 325 -26.53 33.38 -56.47
N PRO A 326 -27.30 33.40 -57.57
CA PRO A 326 -28.67 32.89 -57.57
C PRO A 326 -28.65 31.35 -57.59
N LEU A 327 -29.39 30.75 -56.67
CA LEU A 327 -29.70 29.31 -56.63
C LEU A 327 -30.64 28.96 -57.81
N PRO A 328 -30.41 27.86 -58.54
CA PRO A 328 -31.38 27.38 -59.53
C PRO A 328 -32.58 26.75 -58.82
N MET A 329 -33.79 27.22 -59.17
CA MET A 329 -35.06 26.61 -58.78
C MET A 329 -35.09 25.16 -59.26
N ARG A 330 -35.19 24.22 -58.31
CA ARG A 330 -35.56 22.84 -58.60
C ARG A 330 -37.08 22.76 -58.59
N THR A 331 -37.66 22.61 -59.77
CA THR A 331 -39.07 22.27 -59.97
C THR A 331 -39.34 20.87 -59.43
N SER A 332 -40.29 20.75 -58.50
CA SER A 332 -41.05 19.50 -58.30
C SER A 332 -41.85 19.20 -59.57
N PRO A 333 -42.17 17.93 -59.87
CA PRO A 333 -43.52 17.51 -59.50
C PRO A 333 -43.66 16.03 -59.08
N LEU A 334 -44.70 15.81 -58.27
CA LEU A 334 -45.45 14.57 -57.97
C LEU A 334 -44.73 13.51 -57.13
#